data_AF-A0A954M1A7-F1
#
_entry.id   AF-A0A954M1A7-F1
#
_cell.length_a   1.000
_cell.length_b   1.000
_cell.length_c   1.000
_cell.angle_alpha   90.00
_cell.angle_beta   90.00
_cell.angle_gamma   90.00
#
_symmetry.space_group_name_H-M   'P 1'
#
loop_
_entity.id
_entity.type
_entity.pdbx_description
1 polymer ?
#
loop_
_entity_poly.entity_id
_entity_poly.type
_entity_poly.pdbx_seq_one_letter_code
_entity_poly.pdbx_strand_id
1 'polypeptide(L)'
;DSIAEYIAHENPDAALRVLEGLHDTLLLLAKNPDLGRLRDDLRPNLRLFPAAQNYVICYYPLKDGIEIATIIHGRRDWAGLFERRQR
;
A
#
# COMPACT_ATOMS: atom_id res chain seq x y z
N ASP A 1 9.74 -12.75 -3.60
CA ASP A 1 10.38 -11.60 -4.27
C ASP A 1 9.63 -10.33 -3.88
N SER A 2 10.33 -9.45 -3.18
CA SER A 2 9.74 -8.29 -2.51
C SER A 2 9.83 -7.03 -3.38
N ILE A 3 8.97 -6.03 -3.13
CA ILE A 3 9.01 -4.71 -3.81
C ILE A 3 10.42 -4.10 -3.76
N ALA A 4 11.23 -4.43 -2.74
CA ALA A 4 12.62 -3.98 -2.61
C ALA A 4 13.54 -4.51 -3.74
N GLU A 5 13.36 -5.75 -4.21
CA GLU A 5 14.22 -6.34 -5.25
C GLU A 5 13.93 -5.75 -6.64
N TYR A 6 12.68 -5.35 -6.90
CA TYR A 6 12.28 -4.82 -8.21
C TYR A 6 12.72 -3.36 -8.45
N ILE A 7 12.93 -2.57 -7.39
CA ILE A 7 13.33 -1.15 -7.55
C ILE A 7 14.87 -0.99 -7.55
N ALA A 8 15.62 -1.96 -7.04
CA ALA A 8 17.09 -1.89 -6.93
C ALA A 8 17.85 -1.93 -8.27
N HIS A 9 17.22 -2.34 -9.38
CA HIS A 9 17.93 -2.60 -10.64
C HIS A 9 18.08 -1.38 -11.59
N GLU A 10 17.33 -0.29 -11.41
CA GLU A 10 17.37 0.85 -12.35
C GLU A 10 17.74 2.21 -11.71
N ASN A 11 17.38 2.47 -10.46
CA ASN A 11 17.74 3.70 -9.75
C ASN A 11 17.60 3.54 -8.22
N PRO A 12 18.69 3.18 -7.51
CA PRO A 12 18.63 2.90 -6.07
C PRO A 12 18.22 4.12 -5.23
N ASP A 13 18.56 5.34 -5.64
CA ASP A 13 18.16 6.55 -4.92
C ASP A 13 16.64 6.81 -5.04
N ALA A 14 16.06 6.51 -6.21
CA ALA A 14 14.62 6.56 -6.38
C ALA A 14 13.93 5.48 -5.54
N ALA A 15 14.51 4.28 -5.46
CA ALA A 15 14.04 3.20 -4.60
C ALA A 15 13.98 3.63 -3.13
N LEU A 16 15.07 4.21 -2.65
CA LEU A 16 15.19 4.66 -1.26
C LEU A 16 14.12 5.71 -0.94
N ARG A 17 13.93 6.71 -1.81
CA ARG A 17 12.88 7.73 -1.63
C ARG A 17 11.47 7.17 -1.60
N VAL A 18 11.18 6.12 -2.39
CA VAL A 18 9.88 5.42 -2.32
C VAL A 18 9.72 4.77 -0.95
N LEU A 19 10.74 4.03 -0.51
CA LEU A 19 10.69 3.29 0.75
C LEU A 19 10.55 4.20 1.97
N GLU A 20 11.28 5.31 2.00
CA GLU A 20 11.17 6.33 3.05
C GLU A 20 9.77 6.94 3.07
N GLY A 21 9.24 7.37 1.92
CA GLY A 21 7.89 7.93 1.85
C GLY A 21 6.79 6.94 2.23
N LEU A 22 6.96 5.65 1.90
CA LEU A 22 6.06 4.60 2.36
C LEU A 22 6.17 4.38 3.86
N HIS A 23 7.37 4.36 4.41
CA HIS A 23 7.60 4.20 5.85
C HIS A 23 6.91 5.31 6.66
N ASP A 24 7.09 6.57 6.27
CA ASP A 24 6.46 7.72 6.93
C ASP A 24 4.93 7.63 6.85
N THR A 25 4.40 7.20 5.71
CA THR A 25 2.96 7.01 5.53
C THR A 25 2.44 5.88 6.43
N LEU A 26 3.17 4.78 6.57
CA LEU A 26 2.77 3.68 7.46
C LEU A 26 2.76 4.10 8.92
N LEU A 27 3.74 4.89 9.37
CA LEU A 27 3.76 5.45 10.72
C LEU A 27 2.57 6.40 10.97
N LEU A 28 2.21 7.21 9.99
CA LEU A 28 1.03 8.08 10.05
C LEU A 28 -0.25 7.25 10.22
N LEU A 29 -0.41 6.20 9.40
CA LEU A 29 -1.59 5.33 9.41
C LEU A 29 -1.68 4.50 10.69
N ALA A 30 -0.55 4.00 11.23
CA ALA A 30 -0.54 3.29 12.49
C ALA A 30 -1.06 4.17 13.65
N LYS A 31 -0.74 5.47 13.64
CA LYS A 31 -1.23 6.43 14.63
C LYS A 31 -2.67 6.89 14.39
N ASN A 32 -3.12 6.84 13.14
CA ASN A 32 -4.44 7.30 12.74
C ASN A 32 -5.10 6.29 11.79
N PRO A 33 -5.53 5.12 12.30
CA PRO A 33 -6.01 4.02 11.45
C PRO A 33 -7.22 4.37 10.59
N ASP A 34 -7.96 5.42 10.92
CA ASP A 34 -9.18 5.81 10.21
C ASP A 34 -8.95 6.75 9.01
N LEU A 35 -7.72 7.19 8.73
CA LEU A 35 -7.42 8.13 7.64
C LEU A 35 -7.67 7.57 6.24
N GLY A 36 -7.50 6.26 6.05
CA GLY A 36 -7.77 5.59 4.79
C GLY A 36 -9.26 5.55 4.47
N ARG A 37 -9.59 5.66 3.19
CA ARG A 37 -10.97 5.53 2.72
C ARG A 37 -11.46 4.10 2.94
N LEU A 38 -12.55 3.96 3.69
CA LEU A 38 -13.24 2.69 3.88
C LEU A 38 -13.78 2.17 2.54
N ARG A 39 -13.55 0.88 2.27
CA ARG A 39 -13.96 0.17 1.05
C ARG A 39 -14.57 -1.18 1.40
N ASP A 40 -15.64 -1.14 2.20
CA ASP A 40 -16.45 -2.32 2.55
C ASP A 40 -17.05 -3.00 1.32
N ASP A 41 -17.24 -2.25 0.23
CA ASP A 41 -17.64 -2.77 -1.08
C ASP A 41 -16.62 -3.75 -1.69
N LEU A 42 -15.35 -3.69 -1.26
CA LEU A 42 -14.30 -4.63 -1.66
C LEU A 42 -14.13 -5.75 -0.64
N ARG A 43 -13.94 -5.40 0.63
CA ARG A 43 -13.83 -6.30 1.79
C ARG A 43 -14.23 -5.56 3.08
N PRO A 44 -14.89 -6.22 4.04
CA PRO A 44 -15.26 -5.59 5.32
C PRO A 44 -14.06 -4.98 6.05
N ASN A 45 -14.21 -3.75 6.53
CA ASN A 45 -13.21 -2.95 7.25
C ASN A 45 -11.93 -2.62 6.47
N LEU A 46 -11.86 -2.91 5.17
CA LEU A 46 -10.70 -2.60 4.37
C LEU A 46 -10.60 -1.09 4.14
N ARG A 47 -9.42 -0.52 4.37
CA ARG A 47 -9.12 0.89 4.11
C ARG A 47 -8.03 1.03 3.05
N LEU A 48 -8.20 2.03 2.19
CA LEU A 48 -7.24 2.39 1.14
C LEU A 48 -6.69 3.79 1.41
N PHE A 49 -5.38 3.95 1.33
CA PHE A 49 -4.72 5.25 1.46
C PHE A 49 -3.71 5.47 0.32
N PRO A 50 -3.84 6.56 -0.46
CA PRO A 50 -2.85 6.94 -1.47
C PRO A 50 -1.53 7.33 -0.80
N ALA A 51 -0.42 6.76 -1.27
CA ALA A 51 0.92 7.04 -0.78
C ALA A 51 1.79 7.64 -1.89
N ALA A 52 3.05 7.95 -1.55
CA ALA A 52 4.01 8.56 -2.47
C ALA A 52 4.15 7.76 -3.79
N GLN A 53 4.47 8.46 -4.88
CA GLN A 53 4.86 7.87 -6.16
C GLN A 53 3.83 6.90 -6.77
N ASN A 54 2.54 7.19 -6.57
CA ASN A 54 1.40 6.42 -7.05
C ASN A 54 1.19 5.07 -6.34
N TYR A 55 1.79 4.84 -5.18
CA TYR A 55 1.44 3.66 -4.40
C TYR A 55 0.08 3.82 -3.71
N VAL A 56 -0.61 2.70 -3.49
CA VAL A 56 -1.83 2.64 -2.67
C VAL A 56 -1.61 1.60 -1.59
N ILE A 57 -1.80 1.99 -0.34
CA ILE A 57 -1.70 1.11 0.82
C ILE A 57 -3.10 0.62 1.16
N CYS A 58 -3.28 -0.69 1.13
CA CYS A 58 -4.49 -1.38 1.59
C CYS A 58 -4.22 -1.96 2.97
N TYR A 59 -5.06 -1.65 3.95
CA TYR A 59 -4.83 -2.06 5.33
C TYR A 59 -6.15 -2.22 6.12
N TYR A 60 -6.07 -2.86 7.27
CA TYR A 60 -7.16 -2.94 8.25
C TYR A 60 -6.78 -2.16 9.51
N PRO A 61 -7.68 -1.34 10.07
CA PRO A 61 -7.43 -0.67 11.35
C PRO A 61 -7.41 -1.71 12.49
N LEU A 62 -6.43 -1.57 13.39
CA LEU A 62 -6.33 -2.33 14.63
C LEU A 62 -6.41 -1.36 15.82
N LYS A 63 -6.57 -1.90 17.03
CA LYS A 63 -6.66 -1.09 18.25
C LYS A 63 -5.43 -0.18 18.46
N ASP A 64 -4.24 -0.72 18.18
CA ASP A 64 -2.96 -0.05 18.45
C ASP A 64 -2.12 0.10 17.17
N GLY A 65 -2.76 0.16 16.00
CA GLY A 65 -2.04 0.27 14.73
C GLY A 65 -2.87 -0.09 13.50
N ILE A 66 -2.18 -0.60 12.48
CA ILE A 66 -2.77 -1.11 11.24
C ILE A 66 -2.17 -2.46 10.87
N GLU A 67 -2.96 -3.30 10.21
CA GLU A 67 -2.50 -4.50 9.53
C GLU A 67 -2.43 -4.22 8.03
N ILE A 68 -1.25 -4.32 7.42
CA ILE A 68 -1.07 -4.09 5.99
C ILE A 68 -1.57 -5.32 5.23
N ALA A 69 -2.62 -5.15 4.44
CA ALA A 69 -3.12 -6.20 3.55
C ALA A 69 -2.26 -6.30 2.28
N THR A 70 -1.95 -5.16 1.65
CA THR A 70 -1.06 -5.09 0.48
C THR A 70 -0.66 -3.64 0.17
N ILE A 71 0.43 -3.44 -0.57
CA ILE A 71 0.84 -2.15 -1.12
C ILE A 71 0.95 -2.31 -2.64
N ILE A 72 0.23 -1.48 -3.39
CA ILE A 72 0.02 -1.64 -4.84
C ILE A 72 0.66 -0.45 -5.55
N HIS A 73 1.45 -0.67 -6.61
CA HIS A 73 1.91 0.44 -7.45
C HIS A 73 0.81 0.81 -8.47
N GLY A 74 0.17 1.95 -8.24
CA GLY A 74 -1.03 2.39 -8.94
C GLY A 74 -0.88 2.71 -10.44
N ARG A 75 0.32 2.65 -11.01
CA ARG A 75 0.49 2.67 -12.49
C ARG A 75 0.92 1.33 -13.08
N ARG A 76 1.34 0.36 -12.26
CA ARG A 76 1.92 -0.92 -12.70
C ARG A 76 0.97 -2.10 -12.43
N ASP A 77 0.18 -2.03 -11.35
CA ASP A 77 -0.48 -3.23 -10.81
C ASP A 77 -2.02 -3.21 -10.84
N TRP A 78 -2.67 -2.12 -11.28
CA TRP A 78 -4.14 -2.10 -11.39
C TRP A 78 -4.66 -3.11 -12.41
N ALA A 79 -3.89 -3.43 -13.45
CA ALA A 79 -4.23 -4.47 -14.41
C ALA A 79 -4.30 -5.86 -13.75
N GLY A 80 -3.38 -6.18 -12.83
CA GLY A 80 -3.31 -7.49 -12.17
C GLY A 80 -4.22 -7.64 -10.94
N LEU A 81 -4.71 -6.55 -10.35
CA LEU A 81 -5.54 -6.60 -9.15
C LEU A 81 -6.97 -7.08 -9.44
N PHE A 82 -7.48 -6.83 -10.65
CA PHE A 82 -8.82 -7.27 -11.07
C PHE A 82 -8.84 -8.62 -11.79
N GLU A 83 -7.68 -9.16 -12.20
CA GLU A 83 -7.59 -10.46 -12.88
C GLU A 83 -7.49 -11.66 -11.92
N ARG A 84 -7.19 -11.47 -10.63
CA ARG A 84 -7.21 -12.56 -9.62
C ARG A 84 -8.58 -12.78 -8.98
N ARG A 85 -9.64 -12.71 -9.79
CA ARG A 85 -10.96 -13.27 -9.50
C ARG A 85 -11.38 -14.17 -10.66
N GLN A 86 -10.95 -15.43 -10.62
CA GLN A 86 -11.70 -16.63 -11.05
C GLN A 86 -10.79 -17.85 -10.83
N ARG A 87 -10.72 -18.37 -9.61
CA ARG A 87 -10.68 -19.82 -9.32
C ARG A 87 -11.30 -20.06 -7.95
#